data_AF-A0A7W8GIY1-F1
#
_entry.id   AF-A0A7W8GIY1-F1
#
_cell.length_a   1.000
_cell.length_b   1.000
_cell.length_c   1.000
_cell.angle_alpha   90.00
_cell.angle_beta   90.00
_cell.angle_gamma   90.00
#
_symmetry.space_group_name_H-M   'P 1'
#
loop_
_entity.id
_entity.type
_entity.pdbx_description
1 polymer ?
#
loop_
_entity_poly.entity_id
_entity_poly.type
_entity_poly.pdbx_seq_one_letter_code
_entity_poly.pdbx_strand_id
1 'polypeptide(L)'
;MQDAADYTSASQIARVLTEKWVSQQVACPLCGSTLKPLANNTPGRDFYCVECAASYQLKSYKGKRKPKLIGAEYRTTVSILLAAGGPHLLVVRYSKEYMVQEVFWAENKDITKDHVQPRRPLSSTARRAGWQGSTLFLGQIPFKILLCKPLGGAA
;
A
#
# COMPACT_ATOMS: atom_id res chain seq x y z
N MET A 1 -7.15 18.36 6.69
CA MET A 1 -6.51 17.82 7.92
C MET A 1 -7.51 17.33 8.96
N GLN A 2 -8.80 17.71 8.93
CA GLN A 2 -9.80 17.26 9.91
C GLN A 2 -9.95 15.73 10.00
N ASP A 3 -9.81 15.00 8.88
CA ASP A 3 -10.00 13.54 8.85
C ASP A 3 -9.00 12.73 9.71
N ALA A 4 -7.89 13.33 10.11
CA ALA A 4 -6.85 12.68 10.91
C ALA A 4 -6.63 13.36 12.27
N ALA A 5 -7.53 14.26 12.68
CA ALA A 5 -7.38 15.08 13.88
C ALA A 5 -7.23 14.24 15.17
N ASP A 6 -7.85 13.06 15.21
CA ASP A 6 -7.85 12.16 16.37
C ASP A 6 -6.57 11.30 16.49
N TYR A 7 -5.66 11.37 15.50
CA TYR A 7 -4.47 10.54 15.47
C TYR A 7 -3.21 11.34 15.78
N THR A 8 -2.45 10.89 16.77
CA THR A 8 -1.13 11.47 17.13
C THR A 8 0.02 10.78 16.39
N SER A 9 -0.19 9.54 15.93
CA SER A 9 0.83 8.76 15.23
C SER A 9 0.95 9.19 13.77
N ALA A 10 2.14 9.65 13.36
CA ALA A 10 2.42 10.01 11.98
C ALA A 10 2.11 8.89 10.96
N SER A 11 2.28 7.62 11.34
CA SER A 11 1.90 6.49 10.49
C SER A 11 0.40 6.33 10.34
N GLN A 12 -0.38 6.60 11.40
CA GLN A 12 -1.85 6.55 11.30
C GLN A 12 -2.42 7.74 10.53
N ILE A 13 -1.88 8.94 10.75
CA ILE A 13 -2.22 10.12 9.96
C ILE A 13 -1.95 9.85 8.48
N ALA A 14 -0.75 9.34 8.14
CA ALA A 14 -0.41 8.99 6.76
C ALA A 14 -1.37 7.96 6.19
N ARG A 15 -1.70 6.90 6.93
CA ARG A 15 -2.66 5.87 6.52
C ARG A 15 -4.00 6.49 6.13
N VAL A 16 -4.64 7.21 7.05
CA VAL A 16 -5.98 7.80 6.83
C VAL A 16 -5.98 8.75 5.64
N LEU A 17 -5.01 9.66 5.57
CA LEU A 17 -4.95 10.66 4.49
C LEU A 17 -4.66 10.02 3.13
N THR A 18 -3.74 9.06 3.06
CA THR A 18 -3.40 8.41 1.79
C THR A 18 -4.49 7.46 1.31
N GLU A 19 -5.14 6.71 2.20
CA GLU A 19 -6.28 5.85 1.85
C GLU A 19 -7.46 6.69 1.34
N LYS A 20 -7.78 7.79 2.03
CA LYS A 20 -8.85 8.72 1.59
C LYS A 20 -8.53 9.33 0.24
N TRP A 21 -7.30 9.77 0.02
CA TRP A 21 -6.91 10.36 -1.26
C TRP A 21 -7.02 9.34 -2.40
N VAL A 22 -6.54 8.10 -2.18
CA VAL A 22 -6.63 7.02 -3.17
C VAL A 22 -8.08 6.70 -3.52
N SER A 23 -8.98 6.61 -2.54
CA SER A 23 -10.39 6.31 -2.80
C SER A 23 -11.10 7.39 -3.64
N GLN A 24 -10.57 8.61 -3.66
CA GLN A 24 -11.15 9.75 -4.36
C GLN A 24 -10.50 10.04 -5.71
N GLN A 25 -9.22 9.68 -5.89
CA GLN A 25 -8.40 10.14 -7.02
C GLN A 25 -7.83 9.01 -7.90
N VAL A 26 -7.87 7.76 -7.43
CA VAL A 26 -7.27 6.63 -8.14
C VAL A 26 -8.36 5.71 -8.68
N ALA A 27 -8.42 5.60 -10.00
CA ALA A 27 -9.17 4.56 -10.68
C ALA A 27 -8.40 3.23 -10.68
N CYS A 28 -9.13 2.13 -10.85
CA CYS A 28 -8.61 0.78 -10.94
C CYS A 28 -7.58 0.69 -12.07
N PRO A 29 -6.32 0.36 -11.76
CA PRO A 29 -5.27 0.29 -12.79
C PRO A 29 -5.48 -0.77 -13.87
N LEU A 30 -6.32 -1.78 -13.60
CA LEU A 30 -6.62 -2.85 -14.56
C LEU A 30 -7.75 -2.52 -15.54
N CYS A 31 -8.81 -1.85 -15.07
CA CYS A 31 -10.03 -1.64 -15.88
C CYS A 31 -10.54 -0.20 -15.91
N GLY A 32 -9.92 0.73 -15.17
CA GLY A 32 -10.33 2.14 -15.12
C GLY A 32 -11.57 2.47 -14.29
N SER A 33 -12.22 1.48 -13.67
CA SER A 33 -13.39 1.72 -12.79
C SER A 33 -13.01 2.20 -11.39
N THR A 34 -13.98 2.52 -10.54
CA THR A 34 -13.76 3.03 -9.18
C THR A 34 -13.17 1.97 -8.24
N LEU A 35 -12.22 2.40 -7.41
CA LEU A 35 -11.75 1.63 -6.24
C LEU A 35 -12.58 1.98 -5.01
N LYS A 36 -12.98 0.96 -4.25
CA LYS A 36 -13.68 1.11 -2.98
C LYS A 36 -12.77 0.64 -1.84
N PRO A 37 -12.69 1.39 -0.72
CA PRO A 37 -11.94 0.95 0.45
C PRO A 37 -12.60 -0.30 1.06
N LEU A 38 -11.77 -1.21 1.55
CA LEU A 38 -12.20 -2.35 2.35
C LEU A 38 -12.31 -1.96 3.84
N ALA A 39 -12.95 -2.81 4.63
CA ALA A 39 -13.04 -2.60 6.07
C ALA A 39 -11.64 -2.60 6.71
N ASN A 40 -11.46 -1.77 7.74
CA ASN A 40 -10.23 -1.78 8.54
C ASN A 40 -9.92 -3.20 9.04
N ASN A 41 -8.62 -3.54 9.09
CA ASN A 41 -8.12 -4.86 9.45
C ASN A 41 -8.42 -5.98 8.45
N THR A 42 -8.93 -5.69 7.25
CA THR A 42 -8.97 -6.68 6.18
C THR A 42 -7.54 -7.18 5.89
N PRO A 43 -7.26 -8.50 6.00
CA PRO A 43 -5.90 -9.00 5.90
C PRO A 43 -5.25 -8.66 4.56
N GLY A 44 -4.28 -7.74 4.62
CA GLY A 44 -3.40 -7.39 3.52
C GLY A 44 -4.08 -6.79 2.29
N ARG A 45 -5.33 -6.32 2.40
CA ARG A 45 -6.08 -5.68 1.31
C ARG A 45 -6.71 -4.39 1.82
N ASP A 46 -6.57 -3.33 1.05
CA ASP A 46 -7.04 -1.98 1.43
C ASP A 46 -8.13 -1.49 0.46
N PHE A 47 -8.11 -1.95 -0.80
CA PHE A 47 -9.11 -1.60 -1.80
C PHE A 47 -9.57 -2.80 -2.62
N TYR A 48 -10.77 -2.69 -3.20
CA TYR A 48 -11.27 -3.58 -4.24
C TYR A 48 -11.90 -2.78 -5.39
N CYS A 49 -11.84 -3.32 -6.60
CA CYS A 49 -12.56 -2.79 -7.75
C CYS A 49 -13.93 -3.47 -7.86
N VAL A 50 -14.98 -2.66 -8.04
CA VAL A 50 -16.36 -3.16 -8.15
C VAL A 50 -16.64 -3.89 -9.47
N GLU A 51 -15.88 -3.60 -10.53
CA GLU A 51 -16.11 -4.18 -11.86
C GLU A 51 -15.30 -5.46 -12.12
N CYS A 52 -13.98 -5.40 -11.91
CA CYS A 52 -13.09 -6.53 -12.22
C CYS A 52 -12.76 -7.40 -11.00
N ALA A 53 -13.34 -7.10 -9.83
CA ALA A 53 -13.10 -7.77 -8.55
C ALA A 53 -11.63 -7.80 -8.07
N ALA A 54 -10.72 -7.09 -8.75
CA ALA A 54 -9.33 -7.00 -8.35
C ALA A 54 -9.18 -6.32 -6.98
N SER A 55 -8.32 -6.86 -6.13
CA SER A 55 -8.01 -6.29 -4.82
C SER A 55 -6.61 -5.67 -4.82
N TYR A 56 -6.42 -4.63 -4.01
CA TYR A 56 -5.16 -3.88 -3.93
C TYR A 56 -4.73 -3.74 -2.48
N GLN A 57 -3.44 -3.94 -2.23
CA GLN A 57 -2.77 -3.56 -1.00
C GLN A 57 -2.08 -2.22 -1.21
N LEU A 58 -2.41 -1.22 -0.39
CA LEU A 58 -1.78 0.08 -0.37
C LEU A 58 -0.56 0.06 0.56
N LYS A 59 0.55 0.59 0.06
CA LYS A 59 1.71 1.01 0.86
C LYS A 59 1.95 2.49 0.64
N SER A 60 2.43 3.19 1.66
CA SER A 60 2.77 4.60 1.51
C SER A 60 4.08 4.96 2.21
N TYR A 61 4.77 5.98 1.69
CA TYR A 61 5.98 6.51 2.31
C TYR A 61 6.19 8.00 2.04
N LYS A 62 6.77 8.67 3.04
CA LYS A 62 7.12 10.09 2.99
C LYS A 62 8.45 10.34 2.28
N GLY A 63 8.49 11.40 1.47
CA GLY A 63 9.70 12.04 0.98
C GLY A 63 10.22 11.48 -0.35
N LYS A 64 11.55 11.30 -0.45
CA LYS A 64 12.23 10.82 -1.66
C LYS A 64 11.89 9.37 -1.95
N ARG A 65 12.00 8.94 -3.22
CA ARG A 65 11.83 7.55 -3.65
C ARG A 65 12.71 6.62 -2.81
N LYS A 66 12.14 5.49 -2.38
CA LYS A 66 12.82 4.48 -1.56
C LYS A 66 12.95 3.18 -2.34
N PRO A 67 14.11 2.50 -2.30
CA PRO A 67 14.27 1.20 -2.96
C PRO A 67 13.56 0.08 -2.19
N LYS A 68 13.16 0.31 -0.93
CA LYS A 68 12.49 -0.68 -0.08
C LYS A 68 11.64 -0.03 1.02
N LEU A 69 10.64 -0.77 1.51
CA LEU A 69 9.76 -0.40 2.62
C LEU A 69 9.77 -1.48 3.71
N ILE A 70 9.56 -1.06 4.95
CA ILE A 70 9.31 -1.98 6.06
C ILE A 70 7.84 -2.42 5.99
N GLY A 71 7.60 -3.73 6.06
CA GLY A 71 6.28 -4.33 6.00
C GLY A 71 5.75 -4.83 7.34
N ALA A 72 4.69 -5.63 7.26
CA ALA A 72 4.03 -6.30 8.38
C ALA A 72 4.74 -7.62 8.74
N GLU A 73 4.04 -8.54 9.41
CA GLU A 73 4.57 -9.86 9.74
C GLU A 73 4.89 -10.63 8.44
N TYR A 74 6.04 -11.29 8.42
CA TYR A 74 6.61 -11.86 7.20
C TYR A 74 5.75 -12.96 6.59
N ARG A 75 5.40 -13.99 7.36
CA ARG A 75 4.71 -15.17 6.84
C ARG A 75 3.32 -14.83 6.31
N THR A 76 2.58 -13.99 7.03
CA THR A 76 1.27 -13.46 6.66
C THR A 76 1.36 -12.60 5.41
N THR A 77 2.40 -11.76 5.29
CA THR A 77 2.60 -10.94 4.09
C THR A 77 2.82 -11.83 2.86
N VAL A 78 3.68 -12.83 2.96
CA VAL A 78 3.97 -13.76 1.86
C VAL A 78 2.76 -14.60 1.51
N SER A 79 2.03 -15.12 2.50
CA SER A 79 0.85 -15.95 2.24
C SER A 79 -0.26 -15.17 1.53
N ILE A 80 -0.45 -13.88 1.85
CA ILE A 80 -1.45 -13.04 1.20
C ILE A 80 -1.00 -12.58 -0.18
N LEU A 81 0.22 -12.03 -0.30
CA LEU A 81 0.70 -11.45 -1.55
C LEU A 81 0.93 -12.50 -2.64
N LEU A 82 1.28 -13.74 -2.28
CA LEU A 82 1.59 -14.78 -3.26
C LEU A 82 0.47 -15.81 -3.42
N ALA A 83 -0.67 -15.62 -2.77
CA ALA A 83 -1.84 -16.45 -3.00
C ALA A 83 -2.39 -16.26 -4.42
N ALA A 84 -3.03 -17.29 -4.96
CA ALA A 84 -3.90 -17.13 -6.12
C ALA A 84 -5.01 -16.13 -5.77
N GLY A 85 -5.19 -15.08 -6.58
CA GLY A 85 -6.09 -13.98 -6.25
C GLY A 85 -5.58 -13.10 -5.10
N GLY A 86 -4.27 -13.12 -4.84
CA GLY A 86 -3.60 -12.15 -3.99
C GLY A 86 -3.76 -10.72 -4.52
N PRO A 87 -3.61 -9.70 -3.67
CA PRO A 87 -3.81 -8.33 -4.10
C PRO A 87 -2.67 -7.85 -5.00
N HIS A 88 -3.01 -6.93 -5.90
CA HIS A 88 -2.04 -6.08 -6.59
C HIS A 88 -1.44 -5.09 -5.58
N LEU A 89 -0.24 -4.55 -5.87
CA LEU A 89 0.35 -3.52 -5.04
C LEU A 89 0.04 -2.13 -5.58
N LEU A 90 -0.43 -1.26 -4.70
CA LEU A 90 -0.53 0.18 -4.93
C LEU A 90 0.43 0.87 -3.96
N VAL A 91 1.23 1.81 -4.45
CA VAL A 91 2.22 2.53 -3.64
C VAL A 91 2.07 4.03 -3.83
N VAL A 92 1.97 4.74 -2.71
CA VAL A 92 1.82 6.19 -2.66
C VAL A 92 3.06 6.83 -2.03
N ARG A 93 3.68 7.76 -2.75
CA ARG A 93 4.71 8.65 -2.20
C ARG A 93 4.09 10.00 -1.88
N TYR A 94 4.36 10.51 -0.69
CA TYR A 94 3.77 11.77 -0.22
C TYR A 94 4.81 12.73 0.39
N SER A 95 4.48 14.03 0.43
CA SER A 95 5.34 15.11 0.94
C SER A 95 5.36 15.18 2.48
N LYS A 96 6.08 16.14 3.07
CA LYS A 96 6.07 16.33 4.53
C LYS A 96 4.71 16.81 5.05
N GLU A 97 3.96 17.48 4.19
CA GLU A 97 2.63 18.04 4.40
C GLU A 97 1.52 17.04 4.05
N TYR A 98 1.85 15.76 3.87
CA TYR A 98 0.93 14.67 3.51
C TYR A 98 0.27 14.81 2.13
N MET A 99 0.83 15.63 1.24
CA MET A 99 0.35 15.74 -0.14
C MET A 99 0.88 14.58 -0.98
N VAL A 100 0.00 13.87 -1.68
CA VAL A 100 0.39 12.80 -2.61
C VAL A 100 1.20 13.40 -3.76
N GLN A 101 2.37 12.84 -4.03
CA GLN A 101 3.30 13.29 -5.07
C GLN A 101 3.41 12.31 -6.23
N GLU A 102 3.15 11.02 -5.97
CA GLU A 102 3.27 9.98 -6.96
C GLU A 102 2.51 8.74 -6.52
N VAL A 103 1.86 8.09 -7.47
CA VAL A 103 1.21 6.80 -7.29
C VAL A 103 1.75 5.84 -8.35
N PHE A 104 2.08 4.63 -7.93
CA PHE A 104 2.56 3.59 -8.82
C PHE A 104 2.07 2.23 -8.35
N TRP A 105 1.96 1.30 -9.27
CA TRP A 105 1.30 0.02 -9.01
C TRP A 105 1.99 -1.13 -9.75
N ALA A 106 1.82 -2.34 -9.23
CA ALA A 106 2.33 -3.56 -9.84
C ALA A 106 1.28 -4.66 -9.74
N GLU A 107 1.28 -5.53 -10.75
CA GLU A 107 0.35 -6.64 -10.76
C GLU A 107 0.77 -7.73 -9.79
N ASN A 108 -0.19 -8.45 -9.21
CA ASN A 108 0.09 -9.53 -8.27
C ASN A 108 1.07 -10.57 -8.83
N LYS A 109 0.90 -10.93 -10.12
CA LYS A 109 1.75 -11.89 -10.84
C LYS A 109 3.22 -11.47 -10.94
N ASP A 110 3.53 -10.18 -10.78
CA ASP A 110 4.88 -9.64 -10.85
C ASP A 110 5.55 -9.60 -9.46
N ILE A 111 4.85 -10.04 -8.41
CA ILE A 111 5.35 -10.08 -7.04
C ILE A 111 5.78 -11.51 -6.71
N THR A 112 7.03 -11.68 -6.30
CA THR A 112 7.60 -12.98 -5.93
C THR A 112 8.13 -12.95 -4.50
N LYS A 113 8.56 -14.11 -3.99
CA LYS A 113 9.20 -14.20 -2.66
C LYS A 113 10.46 -13.36 -2.57
N ASP A 114 11.16 -13.13 -3.67
CA ASP A 114 12.41 -12.35 -3.65
C ASP A 114 12.15 -10.86 -3.35
N HIS A 115 10.96 -10.38 -3.70
CA HIS A 115 10.54 -9.00 -3.42
C HIS A 115 10.14 -8.79 -1.96
N VAL A 116 9.88 -9.85 -1.19
CA VAL A 116 9.47 -9.77 0.22
C VAL A 116 10.40 -10.63 1.07
N GLN A 117 11.32 -10.01 1.80
CA GLN A 117 12.29 -10.75 2.61
C GLN A 117 12.01 -10.65 4.11
N PRO A 118 12.32 -11.71 4.88
CA PRO A 118 12.19 -11.68 6.32
C PRO A 118 13.22 -10.73 6.94
N ARG A 119 12.82 -10.02 8.00
CA ARG A 119 13.74 -9.30 8.88
C ARG A 119 14.21 -10.22 10.01
N ARG A 120 15.22 -9.78 10.75
CA ARG A 120 15.56 -10.43 12.03
C ARG A 120 14.34 -10.35 12.97
N PRO A 121 13.96 -11.45 13.64
CA PRO A 121 12.96 -11.40 14.70
C PRO A 121 13.32 -10.37 15.77
N LEU A 122 12.31 -9.77 16.39
CA LEU A 122 12.53 -8.86 17.51
C LEU A 122 13.16 -9.58 18.69
N SER A 123 13.99 -8.86 19.46
CA SER A 123 14.69 -9.40 20.63
C SER A 123 13.72 -9.96 21.67
N SER A 124 14.22 -10.86 22.52
CA SER A 124 13.48 -11.42 23.65
C SER A 124 12.93 -10.36 24.62
N THR A 125 13.57 -9.19 24.69
CA THR A 125 13.17 -8.06 25.54
C THR A 125 12.11 -7.15 24.91
N ALA A 126 11.79 -7.31 23.62
CA ALA A 126 10.81 -6.47 22.95
C ALA A 126 9.38 -6.85 23.37
N ARG A 127 8.46 -5.87 23.36
CA ARG A 127 7.02 -6.10 23.62
C ARG A 127 6.41 -7.22 22.77
N ARG A 128 6.90 -7.39 21.54
CA ARG A 128 6.51 -8.47 20.61
C ARG A 128 7.69 -9.39 20.35
N ALA A 129 8.29 -9.95 21.40
CA ALA A 129 9.43 -10.84 21.30
C ALA A 129 9.21 -11.93 20.24
N GLY A 130 10.22 -12.19 19.41
CA GLY A 130 10.14 -13.18 18.32
C GLY A 130 9.31 -12.75 17.11
N TRP A 131 8.59 -11.62 17.13
CA TRP A 131 7.86 -11.14 15.97
C TRP A 131 8.81 -10.86 14.81
N GLN A 132 8.52 -11.44 13.64
CA GLN A 132 9.33 -11.30 12.45
C GLN A 132 8.62 -10.41 11.42
N GLY A 133 9.16 -9.21 11.20
CA GLY A 133 8.68 -8.32 10.16
C GLY A 133 9.21 -8.67 8.78
N SER A 134 8.65 -8.04 7.74
CA SER A 134 9.13 -8.12 6.36
C SER A 134 9.79 -6.82 5.87
N THR A 135 10.55 -6.96 4.79
CA THR A 135 11.00 -5.85 3.93
C THR A 135 10.46 -6.08 2.52
N LEU A 136 9.79 -5.08 1.94
CA LEU A 136 9.32 -5.08 0.56
C LEU A 136 10.33 -4.30 -0.30
N PHE A 137 10.92 -4.94 -1.31
CA PHE A 137 11.91 -4.33 -2.21
C PHE A 137 11.23 -3.73 -3.43
N LEU A 138 11.00 -2.42 -3.38
CA LEU A 138 10.32 -1.70 -4.46
C LEU A 138 11.14 -1.61 -5.74
N GLY A 139 12.47 -1.50 -5.63
CA GLY A 139 13.36 -1.31 -6.79
C GLY A 139 13.50 -2.54 -7.70
N GLN A 140 12.94 -3.67 -7.31
CA GLN A 140 13.01 -4.95 -8.05
C GLN A 140 11.68 -5.33 -8.70
N ILE A 141 10.58 -4.65 -8.33
CA ILE A 141 9.25 -4.90 -8.88
C ILE A 141 9.04 -3.98 -10.08
N PRO A 142 8.50 -4.47 -11.22
CA PRO A 142 8.25 -3.67 -12.42
C PRO A 142 7.02 -2.77 -12.25
N PHE A 143 7.15 -1.71 -11.44
CA PHE A 143 6.08 -0.76 -11.18
C PHE A 143 5.76 0.11 -12.40
N LYS A 144 4.46 0.34 -12.61
CA LYS A 144 3.91 1.31 -13.57
C LYS A 144 3.47 2.57 -12.81
N ILE A 145 3.86 3.75 -13.30
CA ILE A 145 3.40 5.02 -12.72
C ILE A 145 1.95 5.27 -13.13
N LEU A 146 1.09 5.57 -12.17
CA LEU A 146 -0.25 6.08 -12.44
C LEU A 146 -0.16 7.59 -12.59
N LEU A 147 -0.40 8.07 -13.81
CA LEU A 147 -0.66 9.48 -14.04
C LEU A 147 -2.06 9.75 -13.52
N CYS A 148 -2.15 10.31 -12.31
CA CYS A 148 -3.42 10.72 -11.75
C CYS A 148 -3.99 11.85 -12.62
N LYS A 149 -4.97 11.52 -13.45
CA LYS A 149 -5.88 12.52 -14.02
C LYS A 149 -6.85 12.91 -12.90
N PRO A 150 -7.05 14.21 -12.62
CA PRO A 150 -8.07 14.62 -11.67
C PRO A 150 -9.41 14.00 -12.09
N LEU A 151 -10.06 13.28 -11.19
CA LEU A 151 -11.44 12.83 -11.39
C LEU A 151 -12.32 14.08 -11.22
N GLY A 152 -12.48 14.86 -12.30
CA GLY A 152 -13.32 16.06 -12.32
C GLY A 152 -12.65 17.33 -12.86
N GLY A 153 -11.93 17.25 -13.98
CA GLY A 153 -11.74 18.42 -14.84
C GLY A 153 -12.87 18.43 -15.86
N ALA A 154 -13.82 19.35 -15.73
CA ALA A 154 -14.69 19.71 -16.85
C ALA A 154 -13.79 20.15 -18.02
N ALA A 155 -14.05 19.58 -19.19
CA ALA A 155 -13.61 20.15 -20.46
C ALA A 155 -14.33 21.48 -20.71
#